data_AF-A0A9D7E7N7-F1
#
_entry.id   AF-A0A9D7E7N7-F1
#
_cell.length_a   1.000
_cell.length_b   1.000
_cell.length_c   1.000
_cell.angle_alpha   90.00
_cell.angle_beta   90.00
_cell.angle_gamma   90.00
#
_symmetry.space_group_name_H-M   'P 1'
#
loop_
_entity.id
_entity.type
_entity.pdbx_description
1 polymer ?
#
loop_
_entity_poly.entity_id
_entity_poly.type
_entity_poly.pdbx_seq_one_letter_code
_entity_poly.pdbx_strand_id
1 'polypeptide(L)'
;MIYESWGFTGSPFQTTSLPASALGEQLLVGRDSELSTLMRRIASPPKLATLEGLNGVGKTSVVNVACHKLFTQHMQVGSGPLYIPCRRIFQLNPDQELQSFIDDVLMEVAQTLIDRGAYIQRTHPELHTVAIDRWLNFAQLVSFQGGVFSVQAGYQSETNTSSGYERSGFRKAVAGILGQIFPDAQSGGVICTIDNLELLQPKNLS
;
A
#
# COMPACT_ATOMS: atom_id res chain seq x y z
N MET A 1 15.38 -9.95 28.99
CA MET A 1 14.29 -9.05 29.48
C MET A 1 13.47 -9.76 30.57
N ILE A 2 12.84 -9.06 31.52
CA ILE A 2 12.07 -9.67 32.64
C ILE A 2 10.92 -10.61 32.19
N TYR A 3 10.38 -10.39 30.98
CA TYR A 3 9.28 -11.19 30.45
C TYR A 3 9.75 -12.52 29.84
N GLU A 4 11.00 -12.63 29.40
CA GLU A 4 11.55 -13.89 28.88
C GLU A 4 11.66 -14.94 29.98
N SER A 5 11.95 -14.52 31.22
CA SER A 5 11.92 -15.43 32.38
C SER A 5 10.52 -15.89 32.77
N TRP A 6 9.47 -15.27 32.22
CA TRP A 6 8.08 -15.70 32.39
C TRP A 6 7.57 -16.50 31.19
N GLY A 7 8.45 -16.84 30.24
CA GLY A 7 8.12 -17.64 29.06
C GLY A 7 7.60 -16.83 27.86
N PHE A 8 7.61 -15.50 27.92
CA PHE A 8 7.23 -14.66 26.78
C PHE A 8 8.40 -14.45 25.82
N THR A 9 8.11 -14.41 24.52
CA THR A 9 9.10 -14.10 23.46
C THR A 9 9.32 -12.59 23.28
N GLY A 10 8.62 -11.75 24.03
CA GLY A 10 8.66 -10.30 23.93
C GLY A 10 7.88 -9.62 25.07
N SER A 11 7.83 -8.28 25.04
CA SER A 11 7.03 -7.52 26.01
C SER A 11 5.53 -7.65 25.70
N PRO A 12 4.68 -8.04 26.66
CA PRO A 12 3.22 -8.08 26.47
C PRO A 12 2.59 -6.68 26.42
N PHE A 13 3.36 -5.63 26.74
CA PHE A 13 2.91 -4.24 26.76
C PHE A 13 3.40 -3.44 25.55
N GLN A 14 3.65 -4.10 24.42
CA GLN A 14 3.94 -3.38 23.18
C GLN A 14 2.73 -2.54 22.76
N THR A 15 2.96 -1.25 22.59
CA THR A 15 1.94 -0.28 22.14
C THR A 15 1.91 -0.12 20.62
N THR A 16 2.84 -0.77 19.91
CA THR A 16 2.88 -0.82 18.46
C THR A 16 1.73 -1.65 17.91
N SER A 17 1.21 -1.25 16.75
CA SER A 17 0.19 -2.03 16.05
C SER A 17 0.70 -3.41 15.66
N LEU A 18 -0.21 -4.38 15.58
CA LEU A 18 0.13 -5.73 15.16
C LEU A 18 0.58 -5.71 13.69
N PRO A 19 1.65 -6.45 13.34
CA PRO A 19 2.13 -6.51 11.97
C PRO A 19 1.16 -7.28 11.07
N ALA A 20 1.17 -6.97 9.78
CA ALA A 20 0.41 -7.70 8.76
C ALA A 20 1.07 -9.08 8.46
N SER A 21 0.99 -10.00 9.42
CA SER A 21 1.66 -11.31 9.39
C SER A 21 0.86 -12.38 10.14
N ALA A 22 1.24 -13.64 9.98
CA ALA A 22 0.66 -14.76 10.72
C ALA A 22 0.74 -14.58 12.25
N LEU A 23 1.83 -13.99 12.75
CA LEU A 23 1.95 -13.64 14.18
C LEU A 23 0.92 -12.59 14.59
N GLY A 24 0.74 -11.54 13.78
CA GLY A 24 -0.26 -10.51 14.05
C GLY A 24 -1.68 -11.07 14.04
N GLU A 25 -1.97 -12.03 13.16
CA GLU A 25 -3.24 -12.74 13.14
C GLU A 25 -3.48 -13.56 14.41
N GLN A 26 -2.46 -14.27 14.91
CA GLN A 26 -2.56 -15.04 16.16
C GLN A 26 -2.74 -14.15 17.39
N LEU A 27 -2.14 -12.96 17.39
CA LEU A 27 -2.20 -12.01 18.50
C LEU A 27 -3.49 -11.17 18.50
N LEU A 28 -4.23 -11.13 17.39
CA LEU A 28 -5.48 -10.38 17.30
C LEU A 28 -6.64 -11.18 17.88
N VAL A 29 -6.92 -10.98 19.17
CA VAL A 29 -7.99 -11.70 19.90
C VAL A 29 -9.22 -10.81 20.08
N GLY A 30 -10.42 -11.38 19.91
CA GLY A 30 -11.70 -10.73 20.26
C GLY A 30 -12.17 -9.65 19.27
N ARG A 31 -11.65 -9.65 18.04
CA ARG A 31 -11.96 -8.66 16.99
C ARG A 31 -12.48 -9.28 15.69
N ASP A 32 -12.99 -10.52 15.76
CA ASP A 32 -13.42 -11.28 14.58
C ASP A 32 -14.55 -10.59 13.81
N SER A 33 -15.45 -9.91 14.52
CA SER A 33 -16.59 -9.21 13.92
C SER A 33 -16.14 -7.98 13.11
N GLU A 34 -15.21 -7.20 13.65
CA GLU A 34 -14.62 -6.03 13.00
C GLU A 34 -13.76 -6.45 11.82
N LEU A 35 -12.96 -7.51 12.00
CA LEU A 35 -12.11 -8.07 10.96
C LEU A 35 -12.93 -8.56 9.77
N SER A 36 -13.93 -9.41 10.01
CA SER A 36 -14.82 -9.93 8.95
C SER A 36 -15.60 -8.81 8.25
N THR A 37 -16.08 -7.82 9.00
CA THR A 37 -16.77 -6.66 8.44
C THR A 37 -15.84 -5.82 7.57
N LEU A 38 -14.62 -5.57 8.03
CA LEU A 38 -13.61 -4.81 7.28
C LEU A 38 -13.22 -5.54 6.00
N MET A 39 -12.91 -6.84 6.07
CA MET A 39 -12.58 -7.65 4.90
C MET A 39 -13.72 -7.62 3.85
N ARG A 40 -14.98 -7.76 4.29
CA ARG A 40 -16.14 -7.66 3.40
C ARG A 40 -16.25 -6.28 2.75
N ARG A 41 -16.01 -5.20 3.49
CA ARG A 41 -16.03 -3.82 2.97
C ARG A 41 -14.91 -3.56 1.95
N ILE A 42 -13.70 -4.07 2.21
CA ILE A 42 -12.58 -3.99 1.26
C ILE A 42 -12.94 -4.71 -0.05
N ALA A 43 -13.62 -5.86 0.05
CA ALA A 43 -13.98 -6.65 -1.12
C ALA A 43 -15.19 -6.11 -1.91
N SER A 44 -16.02 -5.26 -1.30
CA SER A 44 -17.28 -4.77 -1.90
C SER A 44 -17.12 -3.36 -2.48
N PRO A 45 -17.65 -3.06 -3.69
CA PRO A 45 -17.70 -1.69 -4.22
C PRO A 45 -18.43 -0.73 -3.25
N PRO A 46 -17.97 0.53 -3.07
CA PRO A 46 -16.90 1.24 -3.80
C PRO A 46 -15.45 0.94 -3.33
N LYS A 47 -15.18 -0.20 -2.67
CA LYS A 47 -13.84 -0.64 -2.18
C LYS A 47 -13.14 0.38 -1.30
N LEU A 48 -13.91 1.26 -0.67
CA LEU A 48 -13.46 2.22 0.32
C LEU A 48 -14.01 1.78 1.68
N ALA A 49 -13.13 1.40 2.59
CA ALA A 49 -13.51 0.91 3.91
C ALA A 49 -12.92 1.81 4.99
N THR A 50 -13.78 2.27 5.90
CA THR A 50 -13.38 3.01 7.10
C THR A 50 -13.50 2.11 8.33
N LEU A 51 -12.56 2.28 9.25
CA LEU A 51 -12.58 1.67 10.58
C LEU A 51 -12.52 2.79 11.62
N GLU A 52 -13.64 2.99 12.31
CA GLU A 52 -13.81 4.06 13.30
C GLU A 52 -13.79 3.49 14.72
N GLY A 53 -13.28 4.27 15.67
CA GLY A 53 -13.22 3.88 17.08
C GLY A 53 -12.25 4.75 17.86
N LEU A 54 -12.25 4.59 19.19
CA LEU A 54 -11.41 5.37 20.10
C LEU A 54 -9.91 5.21 19.77
N ASN A 55 -9.10 6.18 20.17
CA ASN A 55 -7.65 6.11 19.97
C ASN A 55 -7.03 5.04 20.89
N GLY A 56 -6.03 4.33 20.35
CA GLY A 56 -5.36 3.27 21.08
C GLY A 56 -6.09 1.91 21.14
N VAL A 57 -7.26 1.74 20.52
CA VAL A 57 -8.01 0.45 20.56
C VAL A 57 -7.50 -0.63 19.60
N GLY A 58 -6.40 -0.36 18.89
CA GLY A 58 -5.80 -1.30 17.93
C GLY A 58 -6.39 -1.27 16.52
N LYS A 59 -6.93 -0.13 16.06
CA LYS A 59 -7.50 0.03 14.71
C LYS A 59 -6.51 -0.38 13.62
N THR A 60 -5.29 0.16 13.68
CA THR A 60 -4.22 -0.15 12.73
C THR A 60 -3.86 -1.64 12.75
N SER A 61 -3.92 -2.31 13.91
CA SER A 61 -3.72 -3.76 14.04
C SER A 61 -4.79 -4.55 13.27
N VAL A 62 -6.07 -4.18 13.41
CA VAL A 62 -7.19 -4.82 12.70
C VAL A 62 -7.03 -4.64 11.19
N VAL A 63 -6.65 -3.45 10.73
CA VAL A 63 -6.41 -3.20 9.29
C VAL A 63 -5.26 -4.05 8.77
N ASN A 64 -4.11 -4.08 9.47
CA ASN A 64 -2.96 -4.87 9.08
C ASN A 64 -3.28 -6.36 8.95
N VAL A 65 -4.01 -6.92 9.92
CA VAL A 65 -4.42 -8.32 9.92
C VAL A 65 -5.47 -8.59 8.82
N ALA A 66 -6.42 -7.67 8.59
CA ALA A 66 -7.41 -7.82 7.51
C ALA A 66 -6.73 -7.91 6.13
N CYS A 67 -5.79 -7.00 5.86
CA CYS A 67 -5.05 -7.00 4.60
C CYS A 67 -4.18 -8.26 4.46
N HIS A 68 -3.56 -8.72 5.55
CA HIS A 68 -2.81 -9.98 5.54
C HIS A 68 -3.71 -11.18 5.19
N LYS A 69 -4.87 -11.31 5.85
CA LYS A 69 -5.81 -12.42 5.62
C LYS A 69 -6.38 -12.42 4.20
N LEU A 70 -6.72 -11.26 3.66
CA LEU A 70 -7.17 -11.17 2.27
C LEU A 70 -6.09 -11.61 1.28
N PHE A 71 -4.84 -11.23 1.52
CA PHE A 71 -3.71 -11.67 0.70
C PHE A 71 -3.47 -13.17 0.82
N THR A 72 -3.45 -13.72 2.04
CA THR A 72 -3.21 -15.15 2.28
C THR A 72 -4.36 -16.04 1.81
N GLN A 73 -5.60 -15.54 1.82
CA GLN A 73 -6.76 -16.30 1.34
C GLN A 73 -6.63 -16.65 -0.13
N HIS A 74 -6.28 -15.69 -0.98
CA HIS A 74 -5.98 -15.97 -2.40
C HIS A 74 -4.81 -16.95 -2.52
N MET A 75 -3.79 -16.77 -1.69
CA MET A 75 -2.59 -17.59 -1.71
C MET A 75 -2.83 -19.06 -1.38
N GLN A 76 -3.73 -19.33 -0.44
CA GLN A 76 -4.05 -20.69 0.01
C GLN A 76 -5.05 -21.38 -0.92
N VAL A 77 -6.04 -20.63 -1.42
CA VAL A 77 -7.12 -21.17 -2.26
C VAL A 77 -6.71 -21.24 -3.73
N GLY A 78 -5.74 -20.42 -4.16
CA GLY A 78 -5.26 -20.37 -5.55
C GLY A 78 -6.29 -19.83 -6.54
N SER A 79 -7.38 -19.24 -6.05
CA SER A 79 -8.46 -18.66 -6.87
C SER A 79 -9.19 -17.56 -6.11
N GLY A 80 -9.94 -16.72 -6.83
CA GLY A 80 -10.66 -15.57 -6.30
C GLY A 80 -9.92 -14.24 -6.45
N PRO A 81 -10.43 -13.14 -5.89
CA PRO A 81 -9.78 -11.83 -5.97
C PRO A 81 -8.40 -11.84 -5.32
N LEU A 82 -7.43 -11.18 -5.95
CA LEU A 82 -6.10 -10.96 -5.37
C LEU A 82 -6.04 -9.60 -4.70
N TYR A 83 -5.87 -9.58 -3.37
CA TYR A 83 -5.68 -8.35 -2.62
C TYR A 83 -4.25 -8.22 -2.13
N ILE A 84 -3.51 -7.23 -2.63
CA ILE A 84 -2.10 -7.02 -2.27
C ILE A 84 -2.00 -5.86 -1.27
N PRO A 85 -1.57 -6.07 -0.01
CA PRO A 85 -1.31 -4.97 0.90
C PRO A 85 -0.18 -4.09 0.36
N CYS A 86 -0.44 -2.78 0.27
CA CYS A 86 0.61 -1.79 0.03
C CYS A 86 1.66 -1.90 1.14
N ARG A 87 2.94 -1.82 0.78
CA ARG A 87 4.05 -1.91 1.75
C ARG A 87 4.08 -0.73 2.74
N ARG A 88 3.42 0.38 2.42
CA ARG A 88 3.38 1.61 3.20
C ARG A 88 1.96 1.98 3.62
N ILE A 89 1.84 2.40 4.87
CA ILE A 89 0.66 3.10 5.40
C ILE A 89 0.86 4.60 5.17
N PHE A 90 -0.16 5.25 4.62
CA PHE A 90 -0.15 6.67 4.32
C PHE A 90 -0.73 7.47 5.50
N GLN A 91 -0.20 8.66 5.71
CA GLN A 91 -0.77 9.65 6.61
C GLN A 91 -1.02 10.90 5.78
N LEU A 92 -2.19 11.51 5.98
CA LEU A 92 -2.53 12.72 5.26
C LEU A 92 -1.95 13.92 6.03
N ASN A 93 -1.26 14.79 5.31
CA ASN A 93 -0.76 16.05 5.83
C ASN A 93 -1.61 17.20 5.25
N PRO A 94 -2.22 18.07 6.08
CA PRO A 94 -2.99 19.21 5.60
C PRO A 94 -2.24 20.14 4.63
N ASP A 95 -0.91 20.22 4.76
CA ASP A 95 -0.06 21.09 3.95
C ASP A 95 0.45 20.41 2.67
N GLN A 96 0.11 19.13 2.44
CA GLN A 96 0.56 18.39 1.27
C GLN A 96 -0.27 18.71 0.02
N GLU A 97 0.41 19.02 -1.07
CA GLU A 97 -0.24 19.18 -2.38
C GLU A 97 -0.87 17.86 -2.85
N LEU A 98 -2.15 17.89 -3.25
CA LEU A 98 -2.90 16.71 -3.68
C LEU A 98 -2.19 15.91 -4.78
N GLN A 99 -1.60 16.59 -5.77
CA GLN A 99 -0.93 15.88 -6.86
C GLN A 99 0.32 15.15 -6.37
N SER A 100 1.07 15.76 -5.44
CA SER A 100 2.23 15.15 -4.81
C SER A 100 1.83 13.89 -4.04
N PHE A 101 0.74 13.96 -3.26
CA PHE A 101 0.19 12.79 -2.56
C PHE A 101 -0.21 11.66 -3.53
N ILE A 102 -0.85 11.97 -4.66
CA ILE A 102 -1.22 10.96 -5.66
C ILE A 102 0.03 10.27 -6.23
N ASP A 103 1.11 11.01 -6.49
CA ASP A 103 2.35 10.41 -7.00
C ASP A 103 3.01 9.52 -5.94
N ASP A 104 3.04 9.97 -4.69
CA ASP A 104 3.56 9.18 -3.58
C ASP A 104 2.81 7.85 -3.46
N VAL A 105 1.47 7.89 -3.51
CA VAL A 105 0.64 6.69 -3.50
C VAL A 105 0.97 5.78 -4.68
N LEU A 106 1.02 6.31 -5.90
CA LEU A 106 1.29 5.52 -7.09
C LEU A 106 2.72 4.95 -7.10
N MET A 107 3.69 5.68 -6.56
CA MET A 107 5.07 5.20 -6.38
C MET A 107 5.10 4.00 -5.44
N GLU A 108 4.44 4.08 -4.30
CA GLU A 108 4.42 2.99 -3.32
C GLU A 108 3.60 1.79 -3.79
N VAL A 109 2.50 2.02 -4.52
CA VAL A 109 1.75 0.97 -5.21
C VAL A 109 2.66 0.25 -6.19
N ALA A 110 3.39 0.99 -7.01
CA ALA A 110 4.28 0.41 -7.99
C ALA A 110 5.37 -0.41 -7.27
N GLN A 111 6.07 0.16 -6.30
CA GLN A 111 7.10 -0.55 -5.51
C GLN A 111 6.56 -1.82 -4.83
N THR A 112 5.32 -1.78 -4.32
CA THR A 112 4.64 -2.97 -3.79
C THR A 112 4.51 -4.06 -4.85
N LEU A 113 4.19 -3.71 -6.10
CA LEU A 113 4.12 -4.67 -7.19
C LEU A 113 5.50 -5.26 -7.55
N ILE A 114 6.60 -4.52 -7.41
CA ILE A 114 7.98 -5.03 -7.57
C ILE A 114 8.27 -6.05 -6.48
N ASP A 115 8.01 -5.68 -5.22
CA ASP A 115 8.31 -6.50 -4.05
C ASP A 115 7.50 -7.81 -4.09
N ARG A 116 6.34 -7.79 -4.74
CA ARG A 116 5.45 -8.94 -4.96
C ARG A 116 5.57 -9.54 -6.37
N GLY A 117 6.48 -9.07 -7.21
CA GLY A 117 6.56 -9.44 -8.63
C GLY A 117 6.76 -10.94 -8.83
N ALA A 118 7.65 -11.56 -8.07
CA ALA A 118 7.90 -13.01 -8.13
C ALA A 118 6.68 -13.85 -7.75
N TYR A 119 5.75 -13.29 -6.99
CA TYR A 119 4.49 -13.93 -6.66
C TYR A 119 3.45 -13.71 -7.77
N ILE A 120 3.27 -12.45 -8.21
CA ILE A 120 2.35 -12.09 -9.30
C ILE A 120 2.67 -12.91 -10.56
N GLN A 121 3.95 -13.08 -10.91
CA GLN A 121 4.36 -13.89 -12.07
C GLN A 121 3.97 -15.37 -11.95
N ARG A 122 3.87 -15.92 -10.73
CA ARG A 122 3.45 -17.32 -10.54
C ARG A 122 1.95 -17.50 -10.70
N THR A 123 1.15 -16.53 -10.26
CA THR A 123 -0.31 -16.59 -10.33
C THR A 123 -0.88 -16.05 -11.62
N HIS A 124 -0.13 -15.16 -12.28
CA HIS A 124 -0.46 -14.55 -13.56
C HIS A 124 0.70 -14.69 -14.55
N PRO A 125 1.06 -15.92 -14.96
CA PRO A 125 2.16 -16.15 -15.89
C PRO A 125 1.96 -15.48 -17.25
N GLU A 126 0.71 -15.21 -17.64
CA GLU A 126 0.32 -14.44 -18.82
C GLU A 126 0.75 -12.97 -18.78
N LEU A 127 0.99 -12.43 -17.58
CA LEU A 127 1.65 -11.14 -17.39
C LEU A 127 3.15 -11.33 -17.62
N HIS A 128 3.49 -11.72 -18.84
CA HIS A 128 4.87 -11.99 -19.24
C HIS A 128 5.75 -10.77 -18.92
N THR A 129 6.86 -11.11 -18.27
CA THR A 129 8.09 -10.38 -17.93
C THR A 129 8.33 -9.04 -18.60
N VAL A 130 7.96 -8.79 -19.86
CA VAL A 130 8.22 -7.50 -20.53
C VAL A 130 7.57 -6.30 -19.83
N ALA A 131 6.36 -6.42 -19.27
CA ALA A 131 5.72 -5.29 -18.59
C ALA A 131 6.33 -5.02 -17.20
N ILE A 132 6.57 -6.10 -16.44
CA ILE A 132 7.17 -6.04 -15.10
C ILE A 132 8.67 -5.69 -15.19
N ASP A 133 9.41 -6.23 -16.15
CA ASP A 133 10.82 -5.93 -16.42
C ASP A 133 10.99 -4.52 -16.95
N ARG A 134 10.15 -4.07 -17.90
CA ARG A 134 10.15 -2.66 -18.33
C ARG A 134 9.89 -1.75 -17.15
N TRP A 135 9.06 -2.18 -16.20
CA TRP A 135 8.78 -1.41 -14.99
C TRP A 135 9.90 -1.44 -13.95
N LEU A 136 10.54 -2.59 -13.71
CA LEU A 136 11.79 -2.71 -12.91
C LEU A 136 12.86 -1.75 -13.45
N ASN A 137 13.02 -1.70 -14.77
CA ASN A 137 13.94 -0.79 -15.44
C ASN A 137 13.48 0.68 -15.37
N PHE A 138 12.17 0.97 -15.51
CA PHE A 138 11.63 2.33 -15.41
C PHE A 138 11.70 2.91 -13.98
N ALA A 139 11.41 2.11 -12.96
CA ALA A 139 11.52 2.51 -11.56
C ALA A 139 12.97 2.84 -11.19
N GLN A 140 13.93 2.06 -11.70
CA GLN A 140 15.37 2.36 -11.58
C GLN A 140 15.73 3.69 -12.29
N LEU A 141 15.21 3.92 -13.51
CA LEU A 141 15.43 5.16 -14.26
C LEU A 141 14.89 6.41 -13.53
N VAL A 142 13.68 6.35 -12.99
CA VAL A 142 13.08 7.47 -12.24
C VAL A 142 13.84 7.74 -10.92
N SER A 143 14.29 6.68 -10.23
CA SER A 143 15.12 6.84 -9.03
C SER A 143 16.50 7.47 -9.32
N PHE A 144 17.02 7.28 -10.53
CA PHE A 144 18.29 7.86 -10.97
C PHE A 144 18.15 9.32 -11.42
N GLN A 145 17.03 9.69 -12.06
CA GLN A 145 16.73 11.07 -12.46
C GLN A 145 16.34 11.98 -11.28
N GLY A 146 15.80 11.43 -10.18
CA GLY A 146 15.52 12.18 -8.95
C GLY A 146 16.72 12.40 -8.02
N GLY A 147 17.81 11.66 -8.21
CA GLY A 147 18.98 11.67 -7.33
C GLY A 147 20.26 12.29 -7.91
N VAL A 148 20.27 12.65 -9.21
CA VAL A 148 21.45 13.23 -9.88
C VAL A 148 21.08 14.58 -10.50
N PHE A 149 20.88 15.59 -9.65
CA PHE A 149 20.92 16.99 -10.08
C PHE A 149 21.98 17.75 -9.29
N SER A 150 23.20 17.24 -9.33
CA SER A 150 24.39 17.99 -8.93
C SER A 150 25.37 18.04 -10.11
N VAL A 151 25.54 19.26 -10.63
CA VAL A 151 26.72 19.76 -11.37
C VAL A 151 26.76 19.52 -12.90
N GLN A 152 26.26 20.50 -13.69
CA GLN A 152 27.07 21.47 -14.49
C GLN A 152 26.51 21.85 -15.89
N ALA A 153 26.39 23.18 -16.08
CA ALA A 153 26.52 23.98 -17.31
C ALA A 153 25.54 23.84 -18.50
N GLY A 154 24.58 24.78 -18.55
CA GLY A 154 24.40 25.68 -19.69
C GLY A 154 23.55 25.24 -20.88
N TYR A 155 22.24 25.51 -20.85
CA TYR A 155 21.44 26.22 -21.87
C TYR A 155 19.98 26.21 -21.41
N GLN A 156 19.38 27.39 -21.25
CA GLN A 156 17.95 27.51 -20.96
C GLN A 156 17.14 27.11 -22.21
N SER A 157 16.42 26.01 -22.11
CA SER A 157 15.25 25.71 -22.95
C SER A 157 14.18 25.10 -22.05
N GLU A 158 13.12 25.88 -21.84
CA GLU A 158 11.81 25.54 -21.26
C GLU A 158 11.67 24.20 -20.52
N THR A 159 12.08 24.18 -19.25
CA THR A 159 12.03 23.03 -18.32
C THR A 159 10.61 22.67 -17.83
N ASN A 160 9.57 23.38 -18.28
CA ASN A 160 8.20 23.19 -17.77
C ASN A 160 7.40 22.09 -18.49
N THR A 161 7.91 21.51 -19.58
CA THR A 161 7.20 20.49 -20.37
C THR A 161 7.65 19.06 -20.04
N SER A 162 8.89 18.85 -19.61
CA SER A 162 9.44 17.51 -19.37
C SER A 162 8.91 16.86 -18.08
N SER A 163 8.90 17.59 -16.96
CA SER A 163 8.47 17.05 -15.65
C SER A 163 6.99 16.67 -15.62
N GLY A 164 6.11 17.49 -16.21
CA GLY A 164 4.69 17.20 -16.33
C GLY A 164 4.38 16.02 -17.25
N TYR A 165 5.16 15.86 -18.32
CA TYR A 165 5.05 14.73 -19.25
C TYR A 165 5.51 13.42 -18.61
N GLU A 166 6.64 13.45 -17.88
CA GLU A 166 7.15 12.31 -17.10
C GLU A 166 6.15 11.86 -16.03
N ARG A 167 5.58 12.81 -15.29
CA ARG A 167 4.54 12.54 -14.27
C ARG A 167 3.30 11.89 -14.87
N SER A 168 2.77 12.43 -15.97
CA SER A 168 1.61 11.85 -16.66
C SER A 168 1.91 10.46 -17.23
N GLY A 169 3.11 10.27 -17.79
CA GLY A 169 3.58 8.98 -18.30
C GLY A 169 3.66 7.92 -17.21
N PHE A 170 4.25 8.26 -16.06
CA PHE A 170 4.33 7.37 -14.91
C PHE A 170 2.95 6.92 -14.42
N ARG A 171 2.02 7.86 -14.19
CA ARG A 171 0.67 7.53 -13.72
C ARG A 171 -0.07 6.60 -14.69
N LYS A 172 0.02 6.88 -15.99
CA LYS A 172 -0.57 6.03 -17.03
C LYS A 172 0.05 4.63 -17.05
N ALA A 173 1.37 4.53 -16.87
CA ALA A 173 2.05 3.24 -16.81
C ALA A 173 1.58 2.40 -15.60
N VAL A 174 1.52 3.01 -14.41
CA VAL A 174 1.02 2.31 -13.20
C VAL A 174 -0.43 1.89 -13.38
N ALA A 175 -1.30 2.78 -13.86
CA ALA A 175 -2.70 2.45 -14.12
C ALA A 175 -2.87 1.33 -15.16
N GLY A 176 -2.06 1.34 -16.23
CA GLY A 176 -2.07 0.29 -17.26
C GLY A 176 -1.69 -1.08 -16.70
N ILE A 177 -0.68 -1.14 -15.83
CA ILE A 177 -0.27 -2.39 -15.17
C ILE A 177 -1.34 -2.87 -14.19
N LEU A 178 -1.91 -1.97 -13.39
CA LEU A 178 -3.02 -2.31 -12.50
C LEU A 178 -4.21 -2.86 -13.28
N GLY A 179 -4.51 -2.33 -14.46
CA GLY A 179 -5.55 -2.86 -15.35
C GLY A 179 -5.21 -4.21 -15.99
N GLN A 180 -3.93 -4.57 -16.08
CA GLN A 180 -3.52 -5.91 -16.52
C GLN A 180 -3.60 -6.94 -15.37
N ILE A 181 -3.17 -6.57 -14.16
CA ILE A 181 -3.22 -7.45 -12.98
C ILE A 181 -4.66 -7.59 -12.45
N PHE A 182 -5.43 -6.49 -12.47
CA PHE A 182 -6.79 -6.41 -11.93
C PHE A 182 -7.74 -5.90 -13.03
N PRO A 183 -8.06 -6.72 -14.05
CA PRO A 183 -8.83 -6.29 -15.22
C PRO A 183 -10.26 -5.85 -14.90
N ASP A 184 -10.84 -6.35 -13.81
CA ASP A 184 -12.17 -5.96 -13.37
C ASP A 184 -12.26 -5.75 -11.84
N ALA A 185 -13.42 -5.24 -11.41
CA ALA A 185 -13.69 -4.98 -10.00
C ALA A 185 -13.70 -6.25 -9.13
N GLN A 186 -13.82 -7.45 -9.71
CA GLN A 186 -13.82 -8.73 -8.99
C GLN A 186 -12.42 -9.36 -8.90
N SER A 187 -11.46 -8.84 -9.66
CA SER A 187 -10.08 -9.35 -9.70
C SER A 187 -9.24 -8.99 -8.48
N GLY A 188 -9.72 -8.04 -7.66
CA GLY A 188 -9.04 -7.58 -6.44
C GLY A 188 -8.42 -6.19 -6.57
N GLY A 189 -7.21 -5.99 -6.08
CA GLY A 189 -6.48 -4.73 -6.14
C GLY A 189 -5.35 -4.59 -5.12
N VAL A 190 -4.62 -3.48 -5.20
CA VAL A 190 -3.67 -3.08 -4.14
C VAL A 190 -4.45 -2.35 -3.04
N ILE A 191 -4.30 -2.78 -1.79
CA ILE A 191 -4.93 -2.14 -0.63
C ILE A 191 -3.98 -1.07 -0.09
N CYS A 192 -4.37 0.19 -0.23
CA CYS A 192 -3.68 1.33 0.39
C CYS A 192 -4.39 1.71 1.69
N THR A 193 -3.65 1.69 2.80
CA THR A 193 -4.18 2.11 4.10
C THR A 193 -3.82 3.57 4.35
N ILE A 194 -4.82 4.37 4.69
CA ILE A 194 -4.62 5.73 5.22
C ILE A 194 -4.95 5.68 6.71
N ASP A 195 -4.01 6.11 7.54
CA ASP A 195 -4.17 6.17 8.99
C ASP A 195 -4.29 7.62 9.47
N ASN A 196 -4.78 7.78 10.70
CA ASN A 196 -4.92 9.05 11.39
C ASN A 196 -5.74 10.10 10.62
N LEU A 197 -6.86 9.68 10.00
CA LEU A 197 -7.77 10.58 9.28
C LEU A 197 -8.31 11.71 10.17
N GLU A 198 -8.38 11.50 11.48
CA GLU A 198 -8.78 12.52 12.46
C GLU A 198 -7.86 13.76 12.48
N LEU A 199 -6.61 13.64 12.00
CA LEU A 199 -5.67 14.76 11.91
C LEU A 199 -6.05 15.77 10.82
N LEU A 200 -6.96 15.40 9.91
CA LEU A 200 -7.48 16.29 8.87
C LEU A 200 -8.63 17.18 9.31
N GLN A 201 -9.11 17.04 10.55
CA GLN A 201 -10.12 17.95 11.04
C GLN A 201 -9.53 19.38 11.10
N PRO A 202 -10.21 20.38 10.51
CA PRO A 202 -9.74 21.76 10.59
C PRO A 202 -9.63 22.15 12.07
N LYS A 203 -8.49 22.72 12.45
CA LYS A 203 -8.36 23.38 13.75
C LYS A 203 -9.42 24.48 13.80
N ASN A 204 -10.41 24.29 14.67
CA ASN A 204 -11.43 25.26 15.12
C ASN A 204 -12.80 25.22 14.41
N LEU A 205 -13.77 24.60 15.09
CA LEU A 205 -15.05 25.24 15.39
C LEU A 205 -15.19 25.25 16.92
N SER A 206 -14.55 26.22 17.57
CA SER A 206 -14.74 26.57 18.98
C SER A 206 -15.17 28.02 19.06
#